data_AF-A0A2R6H1L1-F1
#
_entry.id   AF-A0A2R6H1L1-F1
#
_cell.length_a   1.000
_cell.length_b   1.000
_cell.length_c   1.000
_cell.angle_alpha   90.00
_cell.angle_beta   90.00
_cell.angle_gamma   90.00
#
_symmetry.space_group_name_H-M   'P 1'
#
loop_
_entity.id
_entity.type
_entity.pdbx_description
1 polymer ?
#
loop_
_entity_poly.entity_id
_entity_poly.type
_entity_poly.pdbx_seq_one_letter_code
_entity_poly.pdbx_strand_id
1 'polypeptide(L)' 'MPTFDDYEFDSGDHVEVDWRDGEGPLETVVETVTGITESSGEVIVSVEADEDQYPDDSIYGGTHDCAPAWVTPR' A
#
# COMPACT_ATOMS: atom_id res chain seq x y z
N MET A 1 -10.14 3.19 -15.37
CA MET A 1 -10.56 3.15 -13.94
C MET A 1 -10.48 1.70 -13.51
N PRO A 2 -9.33 1.28 -12.98
CA PRO A 2 -9.13 -0.04 -12.40
C PRO A 2 -10.13 -0.23 -11.27
N THR A 3 -10.55 -1.45 -11.07
CA THR A 3 -11.43 -1.83 -9.96
C THR A 3 -10.73 -2.86 -9.09
N PHE A 4 -11.16 -2.98 -7.84
CA PHE A 4 -10.63 -4.02 -6.95
C PHE A 4 -10.86 -5.44 -7.50
N ASP A 5 -11.89 -5.65 -8.34
CA ASP A 5 -12.18 -6.92 -9.01
C ASP A 5 -11.03 -7.42 -9.91
N ASP A 6 -10.10 -6.54 -10.31
CA ASP A 6 -8.91 -6.88 -11.08
C ASP A 6 -7.75 -7.44 -10.22
N TYR A 7 -7.89 -7.43 -8.88
CA TYR A 7 -6.85 -7.77 -7.92
C TYR A 7 -7.35 -8.75 -6.86
N GLU A 8 -6.43 -9.38 -6.13
CA GLU A 8 -6.74 -10.32 -5.05
C GLU A 8 -6.97 -9.64 -3.69
N PHE A 9 -7.11 -8.30 -3.67
CA PHE A 9 -7.31 -7.49 -2.47
C PHE A 9 -8.37 -6.41 -2.72
N ASP A 10 -9.07 -6.03 -1.65
CA ASP A 10 -10.11 -5.01 -1.64
C ASP A 10 -9.75 -3.83 -0.72
N SER A 11 -10.52 -2.74 -0.83
CA SER A 11 -10.45 -1.64 0.15
C SER A 11 -10.77 -2.13 1.55
N GLY A 12 -9.88 -1.85 2.49
CA GLY A 12 -9.94 -2.26 3.89
C GLY A 12 -9.17 -3.55 4.21
N ASP A 13 -8.62 -4.23 3.20
CA ASP A 13 -7.81 -5.41 3.45
C ASP A 13 -6.44 -5.05 4.03
N HIS A 14 -5.96 -5.91 4.92
CA HIS A 14 -4.59 -5.87 5.39
C HIS A 14 -3.72 -6.64 4.41
N VAL A 15 -2.81 -5.94 3.75
CA VAL A 15 -1.94 -6.49 2.72
C VAL A 15 -0.49 -6.36 3.12
N GLU A 16 0.35 -7.27 2.64
CA GLU A 16 1.79 -7.15 2.78
C GLU A 16 2.36 -6.44 1.55
N VAL A 17 3.04 -5.32 1.75
CA VAL A 17 3.60 -4.48 0.68
C VAL A 17 5.12 -4.60 0.68
N ASP A 18 5.67 -4.97 -0.46
CA ASP A 18 7.12 -5.05 -0.70
C ASP A 18 7.68 -3.70 -1.14
N TRP A 19 8.43 -3.06 -0.25
CA TRP A 19 9.03 -1.74 -0.47
C TRP A 19 10.50 -1.80 -0.90
N ARG A 20 11.04 -2.98 -1.21
CA ARG A 20 12.47 -3.13 -1.60
C ARG A 20 12.84 -2.33 -2.85
N ASP A 21 11.89 -2.16 -3.77
CA ASP A 21 12.03 -1.35 -4.98
C ASP A 21 11.45 0.09 -4.83
N GLY A 22 10.96 0.45 -3.63
CA GLY A 22 10.37 1.76 -3.31
C GLY A 22 11.19 2.59 -2.33
N GLU A 23 10.64 3.75 -1.93
CA GLU A 23 11.23 4.60 -0.88
C GLU A 23 10.50 4.39 0.45
N GLY A 24 10.87 3.33 1.17
CA GLY A 24 10.37 3.02 2.51
C GLY A 24 11.51 2.69 3.49
N PRO A 25 11.31 2.90 4.80
CA PRO A 25 12.32 2.58 5.82
C PRO A 25 12.40 1.08 6.11
N LEU A 26 11.36 0.33 5.73
CA LEU A 26 11.22 -1.10 5.94
C LEU A 26 11.13 -1.78 4.57
N GLU A 27 11.72 -2.96 4.45
CA GLU A 27 11.71 -3.73 3.20
C GLU A 27 10.32 -4.29 2.89
N THR A 28 9.52 -4.59 3.92
CA THR A 28 8.17 -5.14 3.78
C THR A 28 7.32 -4.74 4.98
N VAL A 29 6.11 -4.24 4.75
CA VAL A 29 5.18 -3.83 5.81
C VAL A 29 3.76 -4.32 5.55
N VAL A 30 3.00 -4.50 6.64
CA VAL A 30 1.57 -4.83 6.56
C VAL A 30 0.77 -3.53 6.63
N GLU A 31 0.04 -3.19 5.58
CA GLU A 31 -0.68 -1.92 5.50
C GLU A 31 -2.14 -2.17 5.12
N THR A 32 -3.02 -1.22 5.41
CA THR A 32 -4.44 -1.31 5.08
C THR A 32 -4.72 -0.65 3.75
N VAL A 33 -5.35 -1.35 2.81
CA VAL A 33 -5.70 -0.76 1.50
C VAL A 33 -6.78 0.31 1.69
N THR A 34 -6.48 1.56 1.35
CA THR A 34 -7.42 2.69 1.44
C THR A 34 -8.02 3.08 0.11
N GLY A 35 -7.37 2.73 -1.01
CA GLY A 35 -7.87 3.08 -2.33
C GLY A 35 -7.08 2.47 -3.48
N ILE A 36 -7.68 2.54 -4.66
CA ILE A 36 -7.03 2.22 -5.93
C ILE A 36 -7.35 3.32 -6.94
N THR A 37 -6.34 3.83 -7.62
CA THR A 37 -6.48 4.87 -8.62
C THR A 37 -5.64 4.57 -9.86
N GLU A 38 -6.00 5.18 -10.99
CA GLU A 38 -5.19 5.13 -12.22
C GLU A 38 -4.74 6.53 -12.56
N SER A 39 -3.43 6.69 -12.69
CA SER A 39 -2.78 7.96 -13.03
C SER A 39 -1.83 7.71 -14.20
N SER A 40 -2.00 8.48 -15.29
CA SER A 40 -1.19 8.35 -16.52
C SER A 40 -1.11 6.94 -17.13
N GLY A 41 -2.12 6.09 -16.89
CA GLY A 41 -2.13 4.69 -17.36
C GLY A 41 -1.43 3.70 -16.43
N GLU A 42 -0.91 4.17 -15.29
CA GLU A 42 -0.38 3.32 -14.21
C GLU A 42 -1.40 3.20 -13.09
N VAL A 43 -1.54 1.99 -12.55
CA VAL A 43 -2.41 1.72 -11.41
C VAL A 43 -1.61 1.90 -10.13
N ILE A 44 -2.19 2.66 -9.19
CA ILE A 44 -1.60 3.01 -7.91
C ILE A 44 -2.54 2.51 -6.82
N VAL A 45 -1.99 1.80 -5.85
CA VAL A 45 -2.71 1.34 -4.66
C VAL A 45 -2.28 2.21 -3.49
N SER A 46 -3.26 2.86 -2.87
CA SER A 46 -3.04 3.64 -1.65
C SER A 46 -3.23 2.74 -0.44
N VAL A 47 -2.23 2.70 0.43
CA VAL A 47 -2.17 1.85 1.62
C VAL A 47 -1.85 2.72 2.84
N GLU A 48 -2.44 2.42 3.99
CA GLU A 48 -2.21 3.15 5.23
C GLU A 48 -1.42 2.27 6.20
N ALA A 49 -0.31 2.82 6.70
CA ALA A 49 0.51 2.17 7.70
C ALA A 49 -0.23 2.07 9.03
N ASP A 50 -0.11 0.92 9.69
CA ASP A 50 -0.65 0.69 11.02
C ASP A 50 -0.02 1.66 12.05
N GLU A 51 -0.82 2.16 13.01
CA GLU A 51 -0.39 3.20 13.97
C GLU A 51 0.83 2.78 14.80
N ASP A 52 1.02 1.47 15.02
CA ASP A 52 2.12 0.91 15.81
C ASP A 52 3.36 0.52 14.98
N GLN A 53 3.34 0.66 13.65
CA GLN A 53 4.48 0.26 12.82
C GLN A 53 5.67 1.22 12.87
N TYR A 54 5.38 2.50 13.05
CA TYR A 54 6.39 3.54 13.04
C TYR A 54 6.40 4.29 14.36
N PRO A 55 7.58 4.76 14.82
CA PRO A 55 7.63 5.62 15.99
C PRO A 55 6.80 6.89 15.77
N ASP A 56 6.23 7.41 16.85
CA ASP A 56 5.59 8.73 16.87
C ASP A 56 6.53 9.77 16.21
N ASP A 57 5.98 10.63 15.35
CA ASP A 57 6.70 11.60 14.49
C ASP A 57 7.46 11.01 13.27
N SER A 58 7.27 9.74 12.92
CA SER A 58 7.79 9.20 11.65
C SER A 58 7.16 9.86 10.43
N ILE A 59 7.98 10.24 9.46
CA ILE A 59 7.52 10.73 8.14
C ILE A 59 6.85 9.63 7.30
N TYR A 60 6.99 8.37 7.73
CA TYR A 60 6.42 7.20 7.09
C TYR A 60 5.14 6.72 7.79
N GLY A 61 4.59 7.50 8.72
CA GLY A 61 3.23 7.28 9.21
C GLY A 61 2.21 7.84 8.23
N GLY A 62 1.05 7.17 8.09
CA GLY A 62 -0.06 7.63 7.24
C GLY A 62 -0.21 6.84 5.95
N THR A 63 -0.77 7.49 4.92
CA THR A 63 -1.07 6.87 3.62
C THR A 63 0.10 6.96 2.65
N HIS A 64 0.45 5.83 2.04
CA HIS A 64 1.49 5.66 1.03
C HIS A 64 0.89 5.12 -0.26
N ASP A 65 1.57 5.39 -1.37
CA ASP A 65 1.17 4.91 -2.69
C ASP A 65 2.19 3.87 -3.18
N CYS A 66 1.71 2.69 -3.56
CA CYS A 66 2.52 1.58 -4.03
C CYS A 66 1.99 1.01 -5.35
N ALA A 67 2.84 0.27 -6.05
CA ALA A 67 2.42 -0.48 -7.23
C ALA A 67 1.61 -1.73 -6.80
N PRO A 68 0.53 -2.10 -7.50
CA PRO A 68 -0.24 -3.29 -7.17
C PRO A 68 0.58 -4.58 -7.23
N ALA A 69 1.67 -4.61 -8.02
CA ALA A 69 2.57 -5.76 -8.10
C ALA A 69 3.41 -5.98 -6.82
N TRP A 70 3.48 -5.00 -5.93
CA TRP A 70 4.16 -5.11 -4.64
C TRP A 70 3.24 -5.59 -3.53
N VAL A 71 1.93 -5.66 -3.80
CA VAL A 71 0.90 -5.99 -2.82
C VAL A 71 0.64 -7.49 -2.84
N THR A 72 0.82 -8.13 -1.69
CA THR A 72 0.47 -9.53 -1.46
C THR A 72 -0.70 -9.60 -0.47
N PRO A 73 -1.86 -10.17 -0.87
CA PRO A 73 -2.98 -10.37 0.03
C PRO A 73 -2.59 -11.33 1.18
N ARG A 74 -3.15 -11.10 2.37
CA ARG A 74 -2.85 -11.90 3.57
C ARG A 74 -4.00 -12.81 4.01
#